data_AF-A0A9D1SXW0-F1
#
_entry.id   AF-A0A9D1SXW0-F1
#
_cell.length_a   1.000
_cell.length_b   1.000
_cell.length_c   1.000
_cell.angle_alpha   90.00
_cell.angle_beta   90.00
_cell.angle_gamma   90.00
#
_symmetry.space_group_name_H-M   'P 1'
#
loop_
_entity.id
_entity.type
_entity.pdbx_description
1 polymer ?
#
loop_
_entity_poly.entity_id
_entity_poly.type
_entity_poly.pdbx_seq_one_letter_code
_entity_poly.pdbx_strand_id
1 'polypeptide(L)'
;MNTYDNSRAKTIARLFLCQKQHTVADLQAYKKYRMQLSKEAELKELRTFFKNDLEKFVLYIRSQNTNPYSYRDYLRACNYLGLDMTENKNRFPHDFKRWHDIRIDEYNTAKALKDEQERKALYDRFAAVASKYLGLEYDKKSVYIAIIAQKPSDLIHEGELLHHCVGRMGYDQKFAREESLIFFIRTKEQPDVPFVTIEYSPAQKRILQCYGDHDSKPTEEVINFVHKKWLPYANRKIKQLAAYPQRKLKLWQTTTALPLITPKRIFPLLWTLTVCSRNFGSSRLSSSKKVSILSPLAKKITLRTEISKGKPNLCPTK
;
A
#
# COMPACT_ATOMS: atom_id res chain seq x y z
N MET A 1 -19.98 18.14 55.68
CA MET A 1 -20.72 16.87 55.59
C MET A 1 -21.90 17.07 54.65
N ASN A 2 -22.19 16.33 53.58
CA ASN A 2 -21.53 15.21 52.90
C ASN A 2 -22.15 15.17 51.48
N THR A 3 -21.57 15.85 50.48
CA THR A 3 -22.12 15.88 49.10
C THR A 3 -21.93 14.54 48.36
N TYR A 4 -21.05 13.69 48.89
CA TYR A 4 -20.76 12.34 48.40
C TYR A 4 -21.85 11.32 48.76
N ASP A 5 -22.58 11.52 49.87
CA ASP A 5 -23.67 10.63 50.29
C ASP A 5 -24.94 10.82 49.46
N ASN A 6 -25.20 12.04 48.99
CA ASN A 6 -26.41 12.34 48.21
C ASN A 6 -26.36 11.72 46.80
N SER A 7 -25.18 11.62 46.19
CA SER A 7 -24.97 10.94 44.89
C SER A 7 -25.11 9.42 44.99
N ARG A 8 -24.59 8.81 46.07
CA ARG A 8 -24.78 7.38 46.38
C ARG A 8 -26.23 7.05 46.65
N ALA A 9 -26.91 7.85 47.47
CA ALA A 9 -28.33 7.66 47.79
C ALA A 9 -29.22 7.82 46.55
N LYS A 10 -28.96 8.80 45.67
CA LYS A 10 -29.70 8.97 44.41
C LYS A 10 -29.48 7.84 43.41
N THR A 11 -28.26 7.29 43.35
CA THR A 11 -27.94 6.13 42.49
C THR A 11 -28.62 4.86 43.01
N ILE A 12 -28.59 4.63 44.33
CA ILE A 12 -29.26 3.50 44.98
C ILE A 12 -30.78 3.63 44.85
N ALA A 13 -31.34 4.82 45.00
CA ALA A 13 -32.78 5.06 44.85
C ALA A 13 -33.26 4.87 43.40
N ARG A 14 -32.46 5.24 42.39
CA ARG A 14 -32.76 4.91 40.97
C ARG A 14 -32.73 3.41 40.69
N LEU A 15 -31.80 2.68 41.31
CA LEU A 15 -31.72 1.22 41.21
C LEU A 15 -32.91 0.52 41.87
N PHE A 16 -33.54 1.13 42.87
CA PHE A 16 -34.76 0.61 43.51
C PHE A 16 -36.06 0.90 42.72
N LEU A 17 -36.09 1.93 41.88
CA LEU A 17 -37.28 2.35 41.12
C LEU A 17 -37.51 1.58 39.81
N CYS A 18 -36.55 0.78 39.36
CA CYS A 18 -36.73 -0.11 38.22
C CYS A 18 -37.06 -1.52 38.75
N GLN A 19 -38.22 -2.08 38.38
CA GLN A 19 -38.67 -3.43 38.75
C GLN A 19 -37.80 -4.55 38.16
N LYS A 20 -36.52 -4.60 38.54
CA LYS A 20 -35.65 -5.77 38.40
C LYS A 20 -34.94 -5.93 39.73
N GLN A 21 -35.30 -6.97 40.49
CA GLN A 21 -34.59 -7.33 41.71
C GLN A 21 -33.17 -7.72 41.35
N HIS A 22 -32.24 -6.76 41.40
CA HIS A 22 -30.82 -7.03 41.25
C HIS A 22 -30.33 -7.76 42.50
N THR A 23 -29.70 -8.91 42.31
CA THR A 23 -29.15 -9.69 43.41
C THR A 23 -28.00 -8.93 44.08
N VAL A 24 -27.68 -9.25 45.33
CA VAL A 24 -26.50 -8.69 46.02
C VAL A 24 -25.23 -8.92 45.21
N ALA A 25 -25.13 -10.07 44.53
CA ALA A 25 -24.02 -10.41 43.65
C ALA A 25 -23.95 -9.50 42.40
N ASP A 26 -25.09 -9.08 41.84
CA ASP A 26 -25.13 -8.12 40.73
C ASP A 26 -24.63 -6.74 41.16
N LEU A 27 -25.02 -6.30 42.36
CA LEU A 27 -24.57 -5.02 42.93
C LEU A 27 -23.08 -5.02 43.25
N GLN A 28 -22.53 -6.13 43.73
CA GLN A 28 -21.09 -6.31 43.96
C GLN A 28 -20.31 -6.30 42.64
N ALA A 29 -20.78 -7.05 41.63
CA ALA A 29 -20.19 -7.04 40.30
C ALA A 29 -20.24 -5.65 39.64
N TYR A 30 -21.36 -4.94 39.79
CA TYR A 30 -21.51 -3.56 39.33
C TYR A 30 -20.46 -2.64 39.94
N LYS A 31 -20.29 -2.67 41.28
CA LYS A 31 -19.26 -1.88 41.97
C LYS A 31 -17.85 -2.24 41.49
N LYS A 32 -17.54 -3.54 41.32
CA LYS A 32 -16.23 -4.02 40.85
C LYS A 32 -15.91 -3.51 39.44
N TYR A 33 -16.77 -3.80 38.45
CA TYR A 33 -16.52 -3.42 37.06
C TYR A 33 -16.58 -1.91 36.85
N ARG A 34 -17.47 -1.18 37.55
CA ARG A 34 -17.49 0.29 37.51
C ARG A 34 -16.19 0.88 38.01
N MET A 35 -15.64 0.36 39.11
CA MET A 35 -14.34 0.80 39.63
C MET A 35 -13.22 0.48 38.63
N GLN A 36 -13.23 -0.72 38.05
CA GLN A 36 -12.25 -1.15 37.05
C GLN A 36 -12.25 -0.24 35.81
N LEU A 37 -13.42 -0.02 35.19
CA LEU A 37 -13.62 0.85 34.03
C LEU A 37 -13.24 2.31 34.31
N SER A 38 -13.33 2.76 35.57
CA SER A 38 -12.95 4.12 35.95
C SER A 38 -11.43 4.31 36.06
N LYS A 39 -10.71 3.29 36.53
CA LYS A 39 -9.27 3.37 36.83
C LYS A 39 -8.39 3.08 35.62
N GLU A 40 -8.79 2.14 34.78
CA GLU A 40 -7.94 1.64 33.71
C GLU A 40 -8.01 2.54 32.46
N ALA A 41 -6.86 3.07 32.04
CA ALA A 41 -6.74 3.89 30.84
C ALA A 41 -7.12 3.11 29.58
N GLU A 42 -6.77 1.83 29.57
CA GLU A 42 -7.02 0.85 28.51
C GLU A 42 -8.50 0.60 28.19
N LEU A 43 -9.40 0.92 29.12
CA LEU A 43 -10.85 0.75 28.96
C LEU A 43 -11.57 2.09 28.74
N LYS A 44 -10.83 3.19 28.52
CA LYS A 44 -11.38 4.52 28.25
C LYS A 44 -12.34 4.53 27.05
N GLU A 45 -12.04 3.73 26.03
CA GLU A 45 -12.89 3.56 24.84
C GLU A 45 -14.27 3.01 25.22
N LEU A 46 -14.31 1.94 26.01
CA LEU A 46 -15.56 1.35 26.50
C LEU A 46 -16.32 2.27 27.43
N ARG A 47 -15.62 2.97 28.33
CA ARG A 47 -16.24 3.95 29.22
C ARG A 47 -16.91 5.09 28.45
N THR A 48 -16.30 5.52 27.36
CA THR A 48 -16.86 6.55 26.48
C THR A 48 -18.07 6.00 25.71
N PHE A 49 -17.94 4.81 25.14
CA PHE A 49 -18.99 4.17 24.33
C PHE A 49 -20.25 3.82 25.14
N PHE A 50 -20.10 3.37 26.38
CA PHE A 50 -21.21 3.01 27.29
C PHE A 50 -21.51 4.08 28.34
N LYS A 51 -21.16 5.36 28.11
CA LYS A 51 -21.36 6.43 29.09
C LYS A 51 -22.79 6.49 29.66
N ASN A 52 -23.79 6.27 28.81
CA ASN A 52 -25.21 6.33 29.18
C ASN A 52 -25.81 4.97 29.56
N ASP A 53 -25.13 3.86 29.24
CA ASP A 53 -25.64 2.49 29.37
C ASP A 53 -24.71 1.58 30.20
N LEU A 54 -23.89 2.18 31.07
CA LEU A 54 -22.84 1.47 31.81
C LEU A 54 -23.40 0.33 32.67
N GLU A 55 -24.57 0.55 33.28
CA GLU A 55 -25.28 -0.46 34.07
C GLU A 55 -25.67 -1.67 33.24
N LYS A 56 -26.28 -1.43 32.07
CA LYS A 56 -26.66 -2.49 31.13
C LYS A 56 -25.44 -3.26 30.64
N PHE A 57 -24.34 -2.56 30.35
CA PHE A 57 -23.09 -3.19 29.94
C PHE A 57 -22.50 -4.10 31.01
N VAL A 58 -22.42 -3.64 32.26
CA VAL A 58 -21.85 -4.45 33.33
C VAL A 58 -22.68 -5.70 33.62
N LEU A 59 -24.02 -5.57 33.61
CA LEU A 59 -24.93 -6.71 33.76
C LEU A 59 -24.77 -7.70 32.60
N TYR A 60 -24.62 -7.20 31.37
CA TYR A 60 -24.39 -8.01 30.20
C TYR A 60 -23.08 -8.82 30.31
N ILE A 61 -21.96 -8.16 30.63
CA ILE A 61 -20.64 -8.80 30.80
C ILE A 61 -20.71 -9.94 31.82
N ARG A 62 -21.42 -9.72 32.93
CA ARG A 62 -21.67 -10.75 33.95
C ARG A 62 -22.54 -11.89 33.42
N SER A 63 -23.66 -11.58 32.74
CA SER A 63 -24.58 -12.59 32.21
C SER A 63 -23.93 -13.50 31.17
N GLN A 64 -23.01 -12.95 30.38
CA GLN A 64 -22.27 -13.66 29.34
C GLN A 64 -20.97 -14.30 29.87
N ASN A 65 -20.70 -14.20 31.17
CA ASN A 65 -19.48 -14.68 31.82
C ASN A 65 -18.19 -14.26 31.08
N THR A 66 -18.11 -13.00 30.66
CA THR A 66 -16.98 -12.44 29.91
C THR A 66 -16.29 -11.32 30.69
N ASN A 67 -15.29 -10.69 30.09
CA ASN A 67 -14.54 -9.59 30.70
C ASN A 67 -14.53 -8.33 29.79
N PRO A 68 -14.26 -7.14 30.36
CA PRO A 68 -14.22 -5.90 29.59
C PRO A 68 -13.16 -5.85 28.48
N TYR A 69 -12.03 -6.55 28.60
CA TYR A 69 -10.98 -6.54 27.58
C TYR A 69 -11.42 -7.31 26.33
N SER A 70 -12.00 -8.49 26.48
CA SER A 70 -12.57 -9.23 25.35
C SER A 70 -13.66 -8.42 24.65
N TYR A 71 -14.52 -7.71 25.38
CA TYR A 71 -15.49 -6.81 24.76
C TYR A 71 -14.83 -5.63 24.02
N ARG A 72 -13.74 -5.08 24.56
CA ARG A 72 -12.96 -4.03 23.87
C ARG A 72 -12.41 -4.54 22.54
N ASP A 73 -11.86 -5.75 22.52
CA ASP A 73 -11.30 -6.34 21.31
C ASP A 73 -12.40 -6.57 20.27
N TYR A 74 -13.55 -7.10 20.70
CA TYR A 74 -14.74 -7.19 19.87
C TYR A 74 -15.21 -5.82 19.32
N LEU A 75 -15.31 -4.79 20.17
CA LEU A 75 -15.71 -3.45 19.73
C LEU A 75 -14.75 -2.89 18.67
N ARG A 76 -13.44 -3.08 18.87
CA ARG A 76 -12.41 -2.65 17.91
C ARG A 76 -12.53 -3.40 16.59
N ALA A 77 -12.74 -4.71 16.63
CA ALA A 77 -12.98 -5.52 15.44
C ALA A 77 -14.23 -5.05 14.69
N CYS A 78 -15.36 -4.88 15.38
CA CYS A 78 -16.60 -4.41 14.77
C CYS A 78 -16.46 -3.03 14.12
N ASN A 79 -15.82 -2.08 14.80
CA ASN A 79 -15.58 -0.74 14.26
C ASN A 79 -14.67 -0.79 13.02
N TYR A 80 -13.64 -1.63 13.02
CA TYR A 80 -12.77 -1.81 11.86
C TYR A 80 -13.50 -2.44 10.66
N LEU A 81 -14.39 -3.40 10.92
CA LEU A 81 -15.24 -4.05 9.92
C LEU A 81 -16.42 -3.18 9.46
N GLY A 82 -16.61 -1.99 10.05
CA GLY A 82 -17.69 -1.06 9.69
C GLY A 82 -19.08 -1.49 10.14
N LEU A 83 -19.18 -2.32 11.19
CA LEU A 83 -20.46 -2.76 11.73
C LEU A 83 -21.13 -1.65 12.56
N ASP A 84 -22.44 -1.54 12.42
CA ASP A 84 -23.23 -0.58 13.19
C ASP A 84 -23.40 -1.03 14.64
N MET A 85 -22.62 -0.41 15.54
CA MET A 85 -22.64 -0.69 16.98
C MET A 85 -23.81 0.00 17.73
N THR A 86 -24.70 0.71 17.02
CA THR A 86 -25.96 1.21 17.58
C THR A 86 -27.03 0.10 17.61
N GLU A 87 -26.96 -0.86 16.70
CA GLU A 87 -27.87 -2.00 16.66
C GLU A 87 -27.66 -2.91 17.88
N ASN A 88 -28.76 -3.23 18.57
CA ASN A 88 -28.70 -4.04 19.80
C ASN A 88 -28.06 -5.43 19.56
N LYS A 89 -28.30 -6.06 18.41
CA LYS A 89 -27.69 -7.36 18.04
C LYS A 89 -26.15 -7.31 17.99
N ASN A 90 -25.56 -6.17 17.60
CA ASN A 90 -24.11 -5.99 17.54
C ASN A 90 -23.58 -5.45 18.88
N ARG A 91 -24.35 -4.58 19.54
CA ARG A 91 -24.00 -3.96 20.83
C ARG A 91 -24.08 -4.92 22.01
N PHE A 92 -25.00 -5.88 21.98
CA PHE A 92 -25.21 -6.89 23.01
C PHE A 92 -25.58 -8.23 22.34
N PRO A 93 -24.63 -8.90 21.67
CA PRO A 93 -24.89 -10.19 21.04
C PRO A 93 -25.35 -11.24 22.05
N HIS A 94 -26.25 -12.13 21.64
CA HIS A 94 -26.83 -13.14 22.53
C HIS A 94 -25.81 -14.18 23.04
N ASP A 95 -24.88 -14.56 22.16
CA ASP A 95 -23.75 -15.44 22.46
C ASP A 95 -22.47 -14.64 22.22
N PHE A 96 -22.00 -13.96 23.27
CA PHE A 96 -20.87 -13.06 23.16
C PHE A 96 -19.62 -13.77 22.64
N LYS A 97 -19.33 -14.97 23.18
CA LYS A 97 -18.09 -15.69 22.85
C LYS A 97 -18.06 -16.06 21.37
N ARG A 98 -19.15 -16.62 20.85
CA ARG A 98 -19.23 -16.98 19.44
C ARG A 98 -19.06 -15.77 18.53
N TRP A 99 -19.77 -14.67 18.80
CA TRP A 99 -19.68 -13.47 17.97
C TRP A 99 -18.33 -12.76 18.10
N HIS A 100 -17.74 -12.76 19.29
CA HIS A 100 -16.38 -12.30 19.52
C HIS A 100 -15.41 -13.05 18.60
N ASP A 101 -15.41 -14.37 18.66
CA ASP A 101 -14.45 -15.20 17.92
C ASP A 101 -14.61 -15.01 16.40
N ILE A 102 -15.86 -14.96 15.90
CA ILE A 102 -16.15 -14.67 14.50
C ILE A 102 -15.62 -13.30 14.07
N ARG A 103 -15.90 -12.24 14.84
CA ARG A 103 -15.47 -10.87 14.45
C ARG A 103 -13.97 -10.69 14.53
N ILE A 104 -13.31 -11.34 15.47
CA ILE A 104 -11.85 -11.31 15.57
C ILE A 104 -11.21 -12.03 14.38
N ASP A 105 -11.77 -13.16 13.95
CA ASP A 105 -11.31 -13.87 12.74
C ASP A 105 -11.50 -13.03 11.47
N GLU A 106 -12.70 -12.45 11.28
CA GLU A 106 -12.97 -11.53 10.16
C GLU A 106 -12.02 -10.32 10.17
N TYR A 107 -11.77 -9.75 11.35
CA TYR A 107 -10.85 -8.64 11.53
C TYR A 107 -9.41 -9.00 11.15
N ASN A 108 -8.92 -10.15 11.62
CA ASN A 108 -7.58 -10.63 11.31
C ASN A 108 -7.43 -10.90 9.82
N THR A 109 -8.44 -11.52 9.20
CA THR A 109 -8.49 -11.76 7.75
C THR A 109 -8.47 -10.46 6.96
N ALA A 110 -9.32 -9.48 7.32
CA ALA A 110 -9.36 -8.19 6.66
C ALA A 110 -8.04 -7.41 6.81
N LYS A 111 -7.40 -7.48 7.98
CA LYS A 111 -6.07 -6.91 8.21
C LYS A 111 -5.00 -7.58 7.35
N ALA A 112 -4.99 -8.91 7.29
CA ALA A 112 -4.02 -9.66 6.49
C ALA A 112 -4.16 -9.34 5.00
N LEU A 113 -5.40 -9.27 4.48
CA LEU A 113 -5.65 -8.88 3.10
C LEU A 113 -5.20 -7.44 2.81
N LYS A 114 -5.44 -6.51 3.74
CA LYS A 114 -5.00 -5.12 3.60
C LYS A 114 -3.47 -5.03 3.59
N ASP A 115 -2.81 -5.71 4.52
CA ASP A 115 -1.34 -5.77 4.59
C ASP A 115 -0.74 -6.38 3.32
N GLU A 116 -1.33 -7.47 2.81
CA GLU A 116 -0.92 -8.10 1.55
C GLU A 116 -1.06 -7.13 0.37
N GLN A 117 -2.17 -6.40 0.28
CA GLN A 117 -2.39 -5.39 -0.76
C GLN A 117 -1.40 -4.23 -0.67
N GLU A 118 -1.17 -3.70 0.53
CA GLU A 118 -0.22 -2.62 0.78
C GLU A 118 1.21 -3.05 0.46
N ARG A 119 1.61 -4.26 0.87
CA ARG A 119 2.88 -4.88 0.51
C ARG A 119 3.02 -5.05 -1.00
N LYS A 120 1.99 -5.56 -1.68
CA LYS A 120 2.02 -5.73 -3.14
C LYS A 120 2.21 -4.38 -3.84
N ALA A 121 1.45 -3.36 -3.46
CA ALA A 121 1.58 -2.02 -4.00
C ALA A 121 2.98 -1.42 -3.75
N LEU A 122 3.56 -1.68 -2.57
CA LEU A 122 4.93 -1.29 -2.25
C LEU A 122 5.94 -1.99 -3.17
N TYR A 123 5.82 -3.31 -3.37
CA TYR A 123 6.70 -4.07 -4.26
C TYR A 123 6.61 -3.59 -5.71
N ASP A 124 5.40 -3.36 -6.22
CA ASP A 124 5.18 -2.86 -7.58
C ASP A 124 5.83 -1.48 -7.77
N ARG A 125 5.65 -0.58 -6.79
CA ARG A 125 6.25 0.76 -6.82
C ARG A 125 7.77 0.70 -6.71
N PHE A 126 8.29 -0.16 -5.83
CA PHE A 126 9.72 -0.38 -5.67
C PHE A 126 10.34 -0.87 -6.99
N ALA A 127 9.76 -1.89 -7.61
CA ALA A 127 10.23 -2.45 -8.88
C ALA A 127 10.19 -1.42 -10.02
N ALA A 128 9.16 -0.56 -10.07
CA ALA A 128 9.07 0.53 -11.04
C ALA A 128 10.20 1.57 -10.84
N VAL A 129 10.49 1.94 -9.60
CA VAL A 129 11.60 2.84 -9.27
C VAL A 129 12.94 2.20 -9.62
N ALA A 130 13.16 0.94 -9.23
CA ALA A 130 14.38 0.21 -9.55
C ALA A 130 14.60 0.16 -11.08
N SER A 131 13.56 -0.20 -11.83
CA SER A 131 13.56 -0.24 -13.30
C SER A 131 13.92 1.11 -13.94
N LYS A 132 13.39 2.21 -13.39
CA LYS A 132 13.70 3.58 -13.84
C LYS A 132 15.18 3.93 -13.66
N TYR A 133 15.81 3.41 -12.61
CA TYR A 133 17.19 3.71 -12.25
C TYR A 133 18.20 2.62 -12.62
N LEU A 134 17.81 1.54 -13.31
CA LEU A 134 18.72 0.49 -13.80
C LEU A 134 19.92 1.04 -14.57
N GLY A 135 19.76 2.14 -15.30
CA GLY A 135 20.86 2.78 -16.02
C GLY A 135 22.00 3.33 -15.14
N LEU A 136 21.82 3.37 -13.81
CA LEU A 136 22.83 3.78 -12.83
C LEU A 136 23.73 2.61 -12.39
N GLU A 137 23.37 1.37 -12.73
CA GLU A 137 24.24 0.23 -12.48
C GLU A 137 25.56 0.38 -13.23
N TYR A 138 26.64 -0.12 -12.61
CA TYR A 138 27.97 -0.03 -13.15
C TYR A 138 28.60 -1.41 -13.20
N ASP A 139 28.72 -1.94 -14.41
CA ASP A 139 29.52 -3.11 -14.75
C ASP A 139 30.42 -2.78 -15.94
N LYS A 140 31.47 -2.00 -15.69
CA LYS A 140 32.46 -1.64 -16.73
C LYS A 140 33.84 -2.11 -16.30
N LYS A 141 34.90 -1.44 -16.76
CA LYS A 141 36.30 -1.74 -16.42
C LYS A 141 36.60 -1.36 -14.96
N SER A 142 36.21 -2.22 -14.02
CA SER A 142 36.55 -2.17 -12.61
C SER A 142 36.46 -3.59 -12.01
N VAL A 143 37.11 -3.81 -10.87
CA VAL A 143 36.97 -5.01 -10.04
C VAL A 143 35.61 -5.03 -9.34
N TYR A 144 35.03 -3.85 -9.11
CA TYR A 144 33.76 -3.69 -8.42
C TYR A 144 32.62 -3.40 -9.39
N ILE A 145 31.43 -3.91 -9.04
CA ILE A 145 30.17 -3.62 -9.70
C ILE A 145 29.21 -2.95 -8.72
N ALA A 146 28.30 -2.13 -9.24
CA ALA A 146 27.24 -1.49 -8.47
C ALA A 146 25.89 -1.91 -9.04
N ILE A 147 25.08 -2.59 -8.22
CA ILE A 147 23.78 -3.17 -8.57
C ILE A 147 22.71 -2.44 -7.76
N ILE A 148 21.57 -2.11 -8.35
CA ILE A 148 20.47 -1.49 -7.59
C ILE A 148 19.63 -2.57 -6.90
N ALA A 149 19.12 -2.30 -5.69
CA ALA A 149 18.15 -3.17 -5.07
C ALA A 149 16.89 -3.27 -5.95
N GLN A 150 16.38 -4.49 -6.19
CA GLN A 150 15.29 -4.74 -7.14
C GLN A 150 13.95 -4.99 -6.44
N LYS A 151 13.99 -5.52 -5.23
CA LYS A 151 12.80 -5.75 -4.38
C LYS A 151 13.10 -5.43 -2.92
N PRO A 152 12.08 -5.09 -2.11
CA PRO A 152 12.26 -4.83 -0.68
C PRO A 152 12.92 -5.97 0.09
N SER A 153 12.69 -7.24 -0.30
CA SER A 153 13.33 -8.40 0.33
C SER A 153 14.85 -8.42 0.15
N ASP A 154 15.39 -7.83 -0.92
CA ASP A 154 16.84 -7.74 -1.11
C ASP A 154 17.48 -6.87 -0.02
N LEU A 155 16.79 -5.79 0.38
CA LEU A 155 17.25 -4.92 1.46
C LEU A 155 17.28 -5.65 2.81
N ILE A 156 16.26 -6.47 3.07
CA ILE A 156 16.18 -7.26 4.31
C ILE A 156 17.31 -8.29 4.33
N HIS A 157 17.48 -9.05 3.25
CA HIS A 157 18.54 -10.04 3.12
C HIS A 157 19.94 -9.44 3.28
N GLU A 158 20.19 -8.31 2.62
CA GLU A 158 21.46 -7.60 2.72
C GLU A 158 21.70 -7.10 4.15
N GLY A 159 20.68 -6.54 4.79
CA GLY A 159 20.76 -6.03 6.15
C GLY A 159 20.96 -7.09 7.22
N GLU A 160 20.43 -8.29 7.00
CA GLU A 160 20.65 -9.45 7.86
C GLU A 160 22.09 -9.97 7.71
N LEU A 161 22.58 -10.11 6.48
CA LEU A 161 23.92 -10.66 6.23
C LEU A 161 25.06 -9.70 6.61
N LEU A 162 24.86 -8.39 6.46
CA LEU A 162 25.84 -7.36 6.84
C LEU A 162 25.58 -6.76 8.24
N HIS A 163 24.63 -7.31 9.00
CA HIS A 163 24.31 -6.91 10.37
C HIS A 163 24.01 -5.40 10.57
N HIS A 164 23.56 -4.71 9.53
CA HIS A 164 23.30 -3.27 9.56
C HIS A 164 21.82 -2.91 9.33
N CYS A 165 21.48 -1.63 9.46
CA CYS A 165 20.09 -1.15 9.52
C CYS A 165 19.31 -1.19 8.18
N VAL A 166 19.95 -1.50 7.07
CA VAL A 166 19.28 -1.66 5.76
C VAL A 166 18.17 -2.72 5.88
N GLY A 167 16.99 -2.44 5.33
CA GLY A 167 15.84 -3.35 5.38
C GLY A 167 14.96 -3.26 6.64
N ARG A 168 15.40 -2.60 7.73
CA ARG A 168 14.60 -2.48 8.98
C ARG A 168 14.08 -1.07 9.27
N MET A 169 14.78 -0.01 8.81
CA MET A 169 14.49 1.39 9.15
C MET A 169 13.72 2.15 8.07
N GLY A 170 12.75 1.50 7.41
CA GLY A 170 11.87 2.13 6.40
C GLY A 170 12.57 2.56 5.10
N TYR A 171 13.72 1.94 4.79
CA TYR A 171 14.47 2.20 3.55
C TYR A 171 13.69 1.81 2.29
N ASP A 172 12.88 0.76 2.36
CA ASP A 172 11.94 0.33 1.33
C ASP A 172 10.93 1.44 0.96
N GLN A 173 10.40 2.14 1.97
CA GLN A 173 9.48 3.26 1.77
C GLN A 173 10.18 4.48 1.16
N LYS A 174 11.39 4.82 1.65
CA LYS A 174 12.21 5.90 1.08
C LYS A 174 12.59 5.62 -0.38
N PHE A 175 12.92 4.37 -0.68
CA PHE A 175 13.21 3.89 -2.02
C PHE A 175 11.99 4.02 -2.93
N ALA A 176 10.83 3.54 -2.50
CA ALA A 176 9.58 3.67 -3.25
C ALA A 176 9.17 5.15 -3.49
N ARG A 177 9.56 6.07 -2.61
CA ARG A 177 9.34 7.52 -2.75
C ARG A 177 10.43 8.25 -3.54
N GLU A 178 11.47 7.56 -3.99
CA GLU A 178 12.65 8.13 -4.64
C GLU A 178 13.43 9.16 -3.78
N GLU A 179 13.30 9.08 -2.45
CA GLU A 179 14.03 9.94 -1.53
C GLU A 179 15.51 9.53 -1.45
N SER A 180 15.74 8.22 -1.35
CA SER A 180 17.04 7.59 -1.43
C SER A 180 16.96 6.25 -2.16
N LEU A 181 18.02 5.90 -2.87
CA LEU A 181 18.18 4.64 -3.58
C LEU A 181 19.28 3.83 -2.92
N ILE A 182 19.11 2.51 -2.86
CA ILE A 182 20.11 1.61 -2.29
C ILE A 182 20.78 0.84 -3.42
N PHE A 183 22.11 0.90 -3.43
CA PHE A 183 22.96 0.14 -4.32
C PHE A 183 23.84 -0.81 -3.50
N PHE A 184 24.03 -2.01 -4.04
CA PHE A 184 24.96 -3.00 -3.51
C PHE A 184 26.23 -2.96 -4.34
N ILE A 185 27.36 -2.79 -3.66
CA ILE A 185 28.67 -2.95 -4.27
C ILE A 185 29.11 -4.39 -4.07
N ARG A 186 29.55 -5.01 -5.17
CA ARG A 186 30.02 -6.39 -5.21
C ARG A 186 31.36 -6.46 -5.93
N THR A 187 32.10 -7.53 -5.70
CA THR A 187 33.25 -7.88 -6.54
C THR A 187 32.76 -8.62 -7.78
N LYS A 188 33.46 -8.49 -8.91
CA LYS A 188 33.09 -9.20 -10.15
C LYS A 188 33.20 -10.70 -10.02
N GLU A 189 34.12 -11.15 -9.18
CA GLU A 189 34.38 -12.56 -8.92
C GLU A 189 33.26 -13.19 -8.09
N GLN A 190 32.58 -12.40 -7.24
CA GLN A 190 31.52 -12.87 -6.34
C GLN A 190 30.33 -11.89 -6.30
N PRO A 191 29.56 -11.79 -7.40
CA PRO A 191 28.44 -10.86 -7.49
C PRO A 191 27.32 -11.14 -6.47
N ASP A 192 27.17 -12.40 -6.05
CA ASP A 192 26.09 -12.82 -5.15
C ASP A 192 26.42 -12.63 -3.66
N VAL A 193 27.67 -12.30 -3.31
CA VAL A 193 28.12 -12.19 -1.91
C VAL A 193 27.99 -10.75 -1.40
N PRO A 194 27.20 -10.48 -0.33
CA PRO A 194 27.08 -9.15 0.24
C PRO A 194 28.44 -8.61 0.67
N PHE A 195 28.68 -7.33 0.36
CA PHE A 195 29.97 -6.72 0.61
C PHE A 195 29.83 -5.30 1.15
N VAL A 196 29.23 -4.38 0.38
CA VAL A 196 29.04 -2.99 0.81
C VAL A 196 27.71 -2.46 0.29
N THR A 197 27.00 -1.67 1.11
CA THR A 197 25.77 -0.98 0.74
C THR A 197 25.98 0.53 0.64
N ILE A 198 25.30 1.15 -0.33
CA ILE A 198 25.34 2.59 -0.57
C ILE A 198 23.92 3.13 -0.58
N GLU A 199 23.68 4.16 0.23
CA GLU A 199 22.49 4.99 0.12
C GLU A 199 22.81 6.24 -0.71
N TYR A 200 22.11 6.42 -1.82
CA TYR A 200 22.31 7.53 -2.76
C TYR A 200 21.05 8.37 -2.88
N SER A 201 21.17 9.69 -2.78
CA SER A 201 20.05 10.60 -3.01
C SER A 201 20.03 11.08 -4.47
N PRO A 202 19.02 10.72 -5.28
CA PRO A 202 18.91 11.20 -6.66
C PRO A 202 18.63 12.71 -6.73
N ALA A 203 17.94 13.27 -5.73
CA ALA A 203 17.67 14.71 -5.64
C ALA A 203 18.94 15.52 -5.37
N GLN A 204 19.72 15.11 -4.38
CA GLN A 204 20.95 15.80 -3.97
C GLN A 204 22.18 15.37 -4.79
N LYS A 205 22.07 14.29 -5.58
CA LYS A 205 23.12 13.73 -6.45
C LYS A 205 24.40 13.40 -5.68
N ARG A 206 24.24 12.91 -4.45
CA ARG A 206 25.32 12.55 -3.53
C ARG A 206 25.02 11.28 -2.76
N ILE A 207 26.07 10.69 -2.22
CA ILE A 207 25.99 9.56 -1.30
C ILE A 207 25.59 10.10 0.08
N LEU A 208 24.65 9.43 0.72
CA LEU A 208 24.20 9.67 2.08
C LEU A 208 24.95 8.77 3.06
N GLN A 209 25.01 7.47 2.75
CA GLN A 209 25.63 6.44 3.58
C GLN A 209 26.38 5.43 2.71
N CYS A 210 27.47 4.87 3.23
CA CYS A 210 28.29 3.85 2.57
C CYS A 210 28.92 2.98 3.65
N TYR A 211 28.41 1.77 3.83
CA TYR A 211 28.78 0.88 4.94
C TYR A 211 28.96 -0.57 4.48
N GLY A 212 29.92 -1.25 5.10
CA GLY A 212 30.08 -2.70 5.01
C GLY A 212 29.42 -3.40 6.20
N ASP A 213 29.92 -4.59 6.53
CA ASP A 213 29.45 -5.39 7.67
C ASP A 213 29.54 -4.61 8.99
N HIS A 214 28.55 -4.75 9.87
CA HIS A 214 28.47 -4.09 11.19
C HIS A 214 28.64 -2.56 11.14
N ASP A 215 28.06 -1.89 10.14
CA ASP A 215 28.18 -0.44 9.92
C ASP A 215 29.64 0.04 9.79
N SER A 216 30.55 -0.86 9.40
CA SER A 216 31.96 -0.54 9.22
C SER A 216 32.21 0.33 7.98
N LYS A 217 33.25 1.16 8.04
CA LYS A 217 33.69 1.93 6.87
C LYS A 217 34.36 0.97 5.87
N PRO A 218 33.93 0.98 4.59
CA PRO A 218 34.58 0.18 3.55
C PRO A 218 36.05 0.52 3.36
N THR A 219 36.79 -0.37 2.72
CA THR A 219 38.20 -0.14 2.37
C THR A 219 38.36 1.09 1.45
N GLU A 220 39.53 1.71 1.48
CA GLU A 220 39.82 2.90 0.67
C GLU A 220 39.63 2.64 -0.83
N GLU A 221 39.90 1.42 -1.30
CA GLU A 221 39.68 1.03 -2.69
C GLU A 221 38.21 1.13 -3.10
N VAL A 222 37.30 0.63 -2.25
CA VAL A 222 35.86 0.68 -2.47
C VAL A 222 35.39 2.13 -2.43
N ILE A 223 35.82 2.90 -1.43
CA ILE A 223 35.50 4.34 -1.34
C ILE A 223 35.97 5.08 -2.60
N ASN A 224 37.19 4.80 -3.06
CA ASN A 224 37.73 5.37 -4.29
C ASN A 224 36.91 4.97 -5.52
N PHE A 225 36.51 3.70 -5.64
CA PHE A 225 35.62 3.25 -6.70
C PHE A 225 34.28 4.00 -6.68
N VAL A 226 33.65 4.06 -5.52
CA VAL A 226 32.34 4.69 -5.32
C VAL A 226 32.40 6.18 -5.67
N HIS A 227 33.38 6.93 -5.14
CA HIS A 227 33.46 8.38 -5.34
C HIS A 227 34.06 8.79 -6.69
N LYS A 228 35.06 8.07 -7.21
CA LYS A 228 35.78 8.46 -8.44
C LYS A 228 35.26 7.80 -9.71
N LYS A 229 34.59 6.65 -9.61
CA LYS A 229 34.08 5.90 -10.77
C LYS A 229 32.55 5.90 -10.84
N TRP A 230 31.90 5.37 -9.80
CA TRP A 230 30.45 5.17 -9.81
C TRP A 230 29.66 6.47 -9.68
N LEU A 231 29.93 7.30 -8.68
CA LEU A 231 29.19 8.55 -8.43
C LEU A 231 29.19 9.52 -9.63
N PRO A 232 30.33 9.81 -10.29
CA PRO A 232 30.33 10.66 -11.49
C PRO A 232 29.57 10.03 -12.67
N TYR A 233 29.56 8.70 -12.76
CA TYR A 233 28.76 7.98 -13.76
C TYR A 233 27.25 8.09 -13.46
N ALA A 234 26.83 7.77 -12.24
CA ALA A 234 25.45 7.85 -11.80
C ALA A 234 24.88 9.26 -11.96
N ASN A 235 25.64 10.29 -11.55
CA ASN A 235 25.23 11.69 -11.68
C ASN A 235 25.06 12.12 -13.15
N ARG A 236 25.87 11.61 -14.08
CA ARG A 236 25.67 11.85 -15.53
C ARG A 236 24.40 11.17 -16.03
N LYS A 237 24.14 9.94 -15.61
CA LYS A 237 22.93 9.18 -15.99
C LYS A 237 21.66 9.84 -15.46
N ILE A 238 21.64 10.27 -14.20
CA ILE A 238 20.53 11.03 -13.62
C ILE A 238 20.24 12.31 -14.42
N LYS A 239 21.28 13.07 -14.81
CA LYS A 239 21.10 14.25 -15.66
C LYS A 239 20.48 13.91 -17.02
N GLN A 240 20.87 12.79 -17.63
CA GLN A 240 20.30 12.32 -18.90
C GLN A 240 18.82 11.90 -18.72
N LEU A 241 18.50 11.19 -17.64
CA LEU A 241 17.13 10.79 -17.30
C LEU A 241 16.23 12.02 -17.09
N ALA A 242 16.72 13.07 -16.42
CA ALA A 242 15.97 14.32 -16.24
C ALA A 242 15.78 15.10 -17.56
N ALA A 243 16.74 15.02 -18.48
CA ALA A 243 16.65 15.71 -19.78
C ALA A 243 15.79 14.96 -20.82
N TYR A 244 15.60 13.65 -20.65
CA TYR A 244 14.90 12.80 -21.61
C TYR A 244 13.41 13.16 -21.82
N PRO A 245 12.59 13.44 -20.76
CA PRO A 245 11.20 13.88 -20.92
C PRO A 245 11.07 15.13 -21.80
N GLN A 246 11.96 16.11 -21.62
CA GLN A 246 11.93 17.40 -22.33
C GLN A 246 12.31 17.25 -23.81
N ARG A 247 13.28 16.38 -24.11
CA ARG A 247 13.68 16.09 -25.50
C ARG A 247 12.59 15.35 -26.27
N LYS A 248 11.93 14.38 -25.63
CA LYS A 248 10.80 13.66 -26.23
C LYS A 248 9.68 14.64 -26.54
N LEU A 249 9.24 15.46 -25.58
CA LEU A 249 8.17 16.46 -25.76
C LEU A 249 8.45 17.44 -26.90
N LYS A 250 9.69 17.94 -27.00
CA LYS A 250 10.11 18.86 -28.07
C LYS A 250 10.07 18.20 -29.46
N LEU A 251 10.41 16.91 -29.56
CA LEU A 251 10.39 16.16 -30.82
C LEU A 251 8.95 15.92 -31.34
N TRP A 252 7.98 15.69 -30.46
CA TRP A 252 6.55 15.60 -30.86
C TRP A 252 6.03 16.95 -31.37
N GLN A 253 6.41 18.05 -30.73
CA GLN A 253 6.01 19.39 -31.17
C GLN A 253 6.59 19.75 -32.55
N THR A 254 7.85 19.41 -32.83
CA THR A 254 8.46 19.68 -34.14
C THR A 254 7.97 18.76 -35.24
N THR A 255 7.60 17.52 -34.93
CA THR A 255 7.09 16.55 -35.93
C THR A 255 5.64 16.85 -36.34
N THR A 256 4.87 17.51 -35.47
CA THR A 256 3.48 17.94 -35.77
C THR A 256 3.42 19.24 -36.58
N ALA A 257 4.56 19.93 -36.75
CA ALA A 257 4.70 21.12 -37.59
C ALA A 257 5.17 20.75 -39.01
N LEU A 258 4.37 19.96 -39.74
CA LEU A 258 4.50 19.89 -41.20
C LEU A 258 3.88 21.17 -41.80
N PRO A 259 4.57 21.87 -42.72
CA PRO A 259 4.00 23.06 -43.33
C PRO A 259 2.80 22.65 -44.19
N LEU A 260 1.68 23.36 -44.05
CA LEU A 260 0.55 23.28 -44.96
C LEU A 260 1.05 23.63 -46.37
N ILE A 261 1.31 22.61 -47.17
CA ILE A 261 1.56 22.75 -48.60
C ILE A 261 0.26 23.28 -49.22
N THR A 262 0.27 24.56 -49.56
CA THR A 262 -0.83 25.20 -50.29
C THR A 262 -0.87 24.66 -51.72
N PRO A 263 -2.05 24.31 -52.27
CA PRO A 263 -2.13 23.76 -53.62
C PRO A 263 -1.96 24.90 -54.63
N LYS A 264 -0.82 24.91 -55.34
CA LYS A 264 -0.62 25.74 -56.53
C LYS A 264 -1.35 25.14 -57.73
N ARG A 265 -2.31 25.93 -58.24
CA ARG A 265 -2.77 26.09 -59.64
C ARG A 265 -2.56 24.92 -60.60
N ILE A 266 -3.68 24.32 -61.02
CA ILE A 266 -3.84 23.71 -62.35
C ILE A 266 -5.20 24.17 -62.92
N PHE A 267 -5.15 25.02 -63.95
CA PHE A 267 -6.18 25.18 -65.00
C PHE A 267 -5.67 24.35 -66.21
N PRO A 268 -6.51 23.80 -67.12
CA PRO A 268 -7.34 24.64 -67.98
C PRO A 268 -8.71 24.09 -68.49
N LEU A 269 -9.58 25.06 -68.84
CA LEU A 269 -10.44 25.19 -70.04
C LEU A 269 -11.66 24.26 -70.36
N LEU A 270 -12.74 24.96 -70.78
CA LEU A 270 -14.03 24.57 -71.40
C LEU A 270 -15.09 23.92 -70.47
N TRP A 271 -16.38 24.27 -70.45
CA TRP A 271 -17.23 25.00 -71.41
C TRP A 271 -18.52 25.52 -70.73
N THR A 272 -19.01 26.65 -71.24
CA THR A 272 -20.41 27.13 -71.36
C THR A 272 -21.33 27.32 -70.14
N LEU A 273 -21.64 28.61 -69.95
CA LEU A 273 -22.83 29.23 -69.37
C LEU A 273 -24.16 28.51 -69.68
N THR A 274 -25.03 28.37 -68.68
CA THR A 274 -26.45 28.75 -68.81
C THR A 274 -27.00 29.17 -67.45
N VAL A 275 -27.58 30.36 -67.46
CA VAL A 275 -28.28 31.04 -66.37
C VAL A 275 -29.61 30.34 -66.08
N CYS A 276 -29.92 30.07 -64.81
CA CYS A 276 -31.31 30.11 -64.35
C CYS A 276 -31.38 30.39 -62.84
N SER A 277 -31.76 31.61 -62.50
CA SER A 277 -32.14 32.03 -61.15
C SER A 277 -33.48 31.40 -60.76
N ARG A 278 -33.61 30.90 -59.51
CA ARG A 278 -34.74 31.18 -58.59
C ARG A 278 -34.62 30.42 -57.27
N ASN A 279 -34.37 31.19 -56.21
CA ASN A 279 -35.03 31.26 -54.90
C ASN A 279 -35.65 30.02 -54.22
N PHE A 280 -35.26 29.94 -52.94
CA PHE A 280 -36.06 29.62 -51.74
C PHE A 280 -36.46 28.15 -51.47
N GLY A 281 -36.04 27.67 -50.29
CA GLY A 281 -36.57 26.44 -49.70
C GLY A 281 -35.78 25.93 -48.50
N SER A 282 -36.02 26.53 -47.34
CA SER A 282 -35.61 26.03 -46.01
C SER A 282 -36.14 24.61 -45.76
N SER A 283 -35.30 23.68 -45.31
CA SER A 283 -35.60 22.86 -44.11
C SER A 283 -34.52 21.82 -43.76
N ARG A 284 -34.27 21.79 -42.46
CA ARG A 284 -33.56 20.81 -41.61
C ARG A 284 -33.48 19.36 -42.13
N LEU A 285 -32.27 18.79 -42.09
CA LEU A 285 -32.09 17.35 -41.85
C LEU A 285 -31.12 17.14 -40.68
N SER A 286 -31.60 16.34 -39.71
CA SER A 286 -30.88 15.88 -38.54
C SER A 286 -29.89 14.77 -38.90
N SER A 287 -28.79 14.78 -38.16
CA SER A 287 -27.60 13.96 -38.30
C SER A 287 -27.71 12.55 -37.72
N SER A 288 -26.93 11.66 -38.34
CA SER A 288 -26.17 10.56 -37.75
C SER A 288 -26.89 9.29 -37.25
N LYS A 289 -26.95 8.30 -38.14
CA LYS A 289 -26.56 6.91 -37.79
C LYS A 289 -25.09 6.71 -38.17
N LYS A 290 -24.21 6.48 -37.19
CA LYS A 290 -22.87 5.94 -37.41
C LYS A 290 -22.82 4.52 -36.87
N VAL A 291 -22.60 3.60 -37.80
CA VAL A 291 -22.16 2.22 -37.60
C VAL A 291 -20.63 2.27 -37.43
N SER A 292 -20.08 1.61 -36.42
CA SER A 292 -18.65 1.33 -36.32
C SER A 292 -18.42 -0.18 -36.20
N ILE A 293 -17.71 -0.67 -37.21
CA ILE A 293 -17.32 -2.03 -37.51
C ILE A 293 -16.14 -2.45 -36.62
N LEU A 294 -16.21 -3.66 -36.06
CA LEU A 294 -15.08 -4.40 -35.50
C LEU A 294 -14.21 -4.95 -36.64
N SER A 295 -12.90 -4.69 -36.60
CA SER A 295 -11.93 -5.29 -37.52
C SER A 295 -11.10 -6.40 -36.82
N PRO A 296 -10.90 -7.57 -37.45
CA PRO A 296 -10.12 -8.70 -36.93
C PRO A 296 -8.70 -8.72 -37.52
N LEU A 297 -7.70 -9.15 -36.74
CA LEU A 297 -6.58 -9.90 -37.32
C LEU A 297 -5.82 -10.70 -36.25
N ALA A 298 -5.60 -11.97 -36.58
CA ALA A 298 -5.10 -13.03 -35.74
C ALA A 298 -3.71 -13.52 -36.22
N LYS A 299 -3.17 -14.47 -35.45
CA LYS A 299 -2.10 -15.47 -35.74
C LYS A 299 -0.69 -14.99 -35.38
N LYS A 300 0.20 -15.80 -34.80
CA LYS A 300 0.34 -17.27 -34.63
C LYS A 300 1.35 -17.45 -33.46
N ILE A 301 1.35 -18.53 -32.69
CA ILE A 301 2.27 -19.67 -32.86
C ILE A 301 1.80 -20.80 -31.92
N THR A 302 1.72 -21.99 -32.46
CA THR A 302 1.43 -23.27 -31.79
C THR A 302 2.70 -24.09 -31.83
N LEU A 303 3.16 -24.63 -30.70
CA LEU A 303 4.00 -25.84 -30.67
C LEU A 303 3.56 -26.72 -29.50
N ARG A 304 3.31 -27.99 -29.85
CA ARG A 304 3.03 -29.14 -28.98
C ARG A 304 4.26 -29.52 -28.18
N THR A 305 4.06 -30.01 -26.96
CA THR A 305 4.72 -31.23 -26.46
C THR A 305 3.82 -31.93 -25.45
N GLU A 306 3.75 -33.24 -25.62
CA GLU A 306 2.89 -34.21 -24.96
C GLU A 306 3.51 -34.78 -23.67
N ILE A 307 2.63 -35.20 -22.74
CA ILE A 307 2.70 -36.40 -21.89
C ILE A 307 3.86 -36.53 -20.88
N SER A 308 3.52 -36.46 -19.58
CA SER A 308 3.56 -37.65 -18.71
C SER A 308 2.72 -37.45 -17.44
N LYS A 309 1.81 -38.39 -17.19
CA LYS A 309 1.09 -38.59 -15.93
C LYS A 309 1.88 -39.64 -15.12
N GLY A 310 2.20 -39.35 -13.87
CA GLY A 310 2.78 -40.29 -12.91
C GLY A 310 2.20 -40.05 -11.52
N LYS A 311 1.51 -41.06 -10.98
CA LYS A 311 0.74 -41.09 -9.72
C LYS A 311 1.63 -41.13 -8.45
N PRO A 312 1.04 -40.87 -7.27
CA PRO A 312 1.72 -40.85 -5.96
C PRO A 312 1.80 -42.25 -5.34
N ASN A 313 2.75 -42.46 -4.40
CA ASN A 313 2.85 -43.54 -3.39
C ASN A 313 4.24 -43.42 -2.74
N LEU A 314 4.55 -43.76 -1.48
CA LEU A 314 3.87 -44.20 -0.28
C LEU A 314 4.95 -44.08 0.81
N CYS A 315 4.56 -43.69 2.01
CA CYS A 315 5.41 -43.78 3.21
C CYS A 315 5.54 -45.27 3.62
N PRO A 316 6.64 -45.67 4.28
CA PRO A 316 6.44 -46.52 5.43
C PRO A 316 7.26 -46.10 6.65
N THR A 317 6.59 -46.24 7.78
CA THR A 317 7.06 -46.27 9.16
C THR A 317 8.33 -47.09 9.40
N LYS A 318 9.20 -46.57 10.28
CA LYS A 318 9.63 -47.26 11.50
C LYS A 318 10.04 -46.24 12.55
#